data_AF-A0A359G3P2-F1
#
_entry.id   AF-A0A359G3P2-F1
#
_cell.length_a   1.000
_cell.length_b   1.000
_cell.length_c   1.000
_cell.angle_alpha   90.00
_cell.angle_beta   90.00
_cell.angle_gamma   90.00
#
_symmetry.space_group_name_H-M   'P 1'
#
loop_
_entity.id
_entity.type
_entity.pdbx_description
1 polymer ?
#
loop_
_entity_poly.entity_id
_entity_poly.type
_entity_poly.pdbx_seq_one_letter_code
_entity_poly.pdbx_strand_id
1 'polypeptide(L)'
;MSALRKTTQYLLPVEKREQPGNYDPYPVHDLGAGKIHDDYASLARRLAGHRQVTVDGYVGVRFDRFAERLGEALTALGLRPVWWDARAAMKSPDRIDALAAPYLGGDDPIFGFRAPLALADFFDAGRLARLAPDPAAEINILIGTGAALAGWE
;
A
#
# COMPACT_ATOMS: atom_id res chain seq x y z
N MET A 1 18.38 12.00 -9.04
CA MET A 1 17.47 11.14 -8.26
C MET A 1 18.14 10.83 -6.93
N SER A 2 17.50 11.15 -5.80
CA SER A 2 18.03 10.77 -4.47
C SER A 2 18.05 9.24 -4.34
N ALA A 3 19.11 8.67 -3.75
CA ALA A 3 19.19 7.24 -3.49
C ALA A 3 18.03 6.83 -2.56
N LEU A 4 17.13 5.97 -3.06
CA LEU A 4 15.95 5.51 -2.33
C LEU A 4 16.28 4.69 -1.08
N ARG A 5 17.49 4.13 -1.02
CA ARG A 5 18.02 3.38 0.12
C ARG A 5 19.33 3.99 0.58
N LYS A 6 19.46 4.16 1.90
CA LYS A 6 20.70 4.58 2.58
C LYS A 6 21.49 3.41 3.18
N THR A 7 20.96 2.19 3.10
CA THR A 7 21.57 0.97 3.66
C THR A 7 22.42 0.25 2.61
N THR A 8 23.57 -0.27 3.05
CA THR A 8 24.50 -1.12 2.28
C THR A 8 24.09 -2.60 2.25
N GLN A 9 23.00 -2.99 2.93
CA GLN A 9 22.50 -4.36 2.92
C GLN A 9 22.22 -4.83 1.48
N TYR A 10 22.41 -6.09 1.15
CA TYR A 10 22.03 -6.57 -0.18
C TYR A 10 20.50 -6.55 -0.37
N LEU A 11 20.04 -6.37 -1.61
CA LEU A 11 18.63 -6.61 -1.93
C LEU A 11 18.37 -8.11 -1.86
N LEU A 12 17.17 -8.49 -1.39
CA LEU A 12 16.70 -9.86 -1.60
C LEU A 12 16.65 -10.11 -3.12
N PRO A 13 17.24 -11.19 -3.63
CA PRO A 13 17.20 -11.47 -5.05
C PRO A 13 15.76 -11.78 -5.47
N VAL A 14 15.35 -11.29 -6.65
CA VAL A 14 14.02 -11.58 -7.22
C VAL A 14 13.87 -13.08 -7.49
N GLU A 15 14.94 -13.70 -8.00
CA GLU A 15 15.01 -15.14 -8.23
C GLU A 15 16.09 -15.76 -7.36
N LYS A 16 15.74 -16.87 -6.69
CA LYS A 16 16.70 -17.65 -5.93
C LYS A 16 17.59 -18.44 -6.89
N ARG A 17 18.90 -18.25 -6.76
CA ARG A 17 19.91 -19.09 -7.41
C ARG A 17 20.38 -20.16 -6.44
N GLU A 18 20.75 -21.33 -6.97
CA GLU A 18 21.42 -22.36 -6.17
C GLU A 18 22.73 -21.81 -5.59
N GLN A 19 22.97 -22.09 -4.31
CA GLN A 19 24.18 -21.68 -3.60
C GLN A 19 24.91 -22.90 -3.06
N PRO A 20 26.25 -22.90 -3.11
CA PRO A 20 27.04 -23.99 -2.54
C PRO A 20 26.96 -23.97 -1.01
N GLY A 21 26.85 -25.16 -0.40
CA GLY A 21 26.83 -25.35 1.06
C GLY A 21 25.45 -25.67 1.63
N ASN A 22 25.40 -25.92 2.94
CA ASN A 22 24.18 -26.36 3.64
C ASN A 22 23.38 -25.21 4.27
N TYR A 23 23.88 -23.98 4.20
CA TYR A 23 23.21 -22.79 4.74
C TYR A 23 22.53 -22.01 3.63
N ASP A 24 21.23 -21.76 3.81
CA ASP A 24 20.41 -21.00 2.88
C ASP A 24 20.06 -19.63 3.49
N PRO A 25 20.74 -18.54 3.07
CA PRO A 25 20.42 -17.20 3.54
C PRO A 25 19.08 -16.66 3.00
N TYR A 26 18.47 -17.35 2.02
CA TYR A 26 17.21 -16.95 1.38
C TYR A 26 16.24 -18.15 1.34
N PRO A 27 15.74 -18.61 2.51
CA PRO A 27 14.75 -19.68 2.56
C PRO A 27 13.49 -19.23 1.81
N VAL A 28 13.03 -20.08 0.89
CA VAL A 28 11.83 -19.84 0.09
C VAL A 28 10.95 -21.09 0.10
N HIS A 29 9.66 -20.86 -0.07
CA HIS A 29 8.68 -21.92 -0.31
C HIS A 29 8.15 -21.76 -1.73
N ASP A 30 8.21 -22.83 -2.52
CA ASP A 30 7.69 -22.82 -3.89
C ASP A 30 6.16 -22.86 -3.89
N LEU A 31 5.54 -21.90 -4.57
CA LEU A 31 4.08 -21.80 -4.74
C LEU A 31 3.60 -22.41 -6.08
N GLY A 32 4.54 -22.85 -6.93
CA GLY A 32 4.29 -23.29 -8.29
C GLY A 32 4.22 -22.13 -9.31
N ALA A 33 4.20 -22.50 -10.59
CA ALA A 33 4.23 -21.55 -11.69
C ALA A 33 2.95 -20.68 -11.79
N GLY A 34 3.11 -19.43 -12.23
CA GLY A 34 2.00 -18.52 -12.54
C GLY A 34 1.22 -18.00 -11.33
N LYS A 35 1.75 -18.14 -10.11
CA LYS A 35 1.13 -17.62 -8.88
C LYS A 35 1.66 -16.25 -8.47
N ILE A 36 2.91 -15.97 -8.78
CA ILE A 36 3.59 -14.70 -8.52
C ILE A 36 4.00 -14.10 -9.86
N HIS A 37 3.75 -12.80 -10.00
CA HIS A 37 4.23 -11.98 -11.10
C HIS A 37 4.95 -10.76 -10.51
N ASP A 38 5.96 -10.26 -11.21
CA ASP A 38 6.87 -9.21 -10.76
C ASP A 38 6.81 -7.94 -11.61
N ASP A 39 5.83 -7.83 -12.51
CA ASP A 39 5.71 -6.73 -13.46
C ASP A 39 4.34 -6.03 -13.43
N TYR A 40 4.32 -4.76 -13.80
CA TYR A 40 3.08 -3.96 -13.82
C TYR A 40 2.17 -4.30 -15.01
N ALA A 41 2.68 -4.89 -16.09
CA ALA A 41 1.85 -5.21 -17.25
C ALA A 41 0.95 -6.42 -16.99
N SER A 42 1.44 -7.45 -16.28
CA SER A 42 0.64 -8.57 -15.80
C SER A 42 -0.40 -8.10 -14.78
N LEU A 43 -0.03 -7.21 -13.86
CA LEU A 43 -0.97 -6.59 -12.93
C LEU A 43 -2.06 -5.79 -13.67
N ALA A 44 -1.69 -4.91 -14.60
CA ALA A 44 -2.64 -4.13 -15.39
C ALA A 44 -3.63 -5.02 -16.16
N ARG A 45 -3.16 -6.10 -16.80
CA ARG A 45 -4.02 -7.07 -17.48
C ARG A 45 -4.99 -7.76 -16.52
N ARG A 46 -4.55 -8.09 -15.31
CA ARG A 46 -5.41 -8.66 -14.27
C ARG A 46 -6.49 -7.68 -13.82
N LEU A 47 -6.17 -6.40 -13.75
CA LEU A 47 -7.09 -5.36 -13.28
C LEU A 47 -8.02 -4.81 -14.38
N ALA A 48 -7.68 -4.97 -15.66
CA ALA A 48 -8.42 -4.37 -16.79
C ALA A 48 -9.92 -4.73 -16.87
N GLY A 49 -10.33 -5.85 -16.27
CA GLY A 49 -11.75 -6.26 -16.20
C GLY A 49 -12.55 -5.70 -15.03
N HIS A 50 -11.90 -4.96 -14.11
CA HIS A 50 -12.51 -4.45 -12.89
C HIS A 50 -12.77 -2.96 -12.99
N ARG A 51 -13.97 -2.51 -12.60
CA ARG A 51 -14.32 -1.08 -12.55
C ARG A 51 -13.83 -0.39 -11.28
N GLN A 52 -13.64 -1.15 -10.21
CA GLN A 52 -13.17 -0.69 -8.91
C GLN A 52 -12.04 -1.59 -8.45
N VAL A 53 -10.96 -1.00 -7.97
CA VAL A 53 -9.80 -1.71 -7.44
C VAL A 53 -9.34 -0.99 -6.18
N THR A 54 -9.21 -1.75 -5.09
CA THR A 54 -8.66 -1.26 -3.82
C THR A 54 -7.30 -1.88 -3.58
N VAL A 55 -6.28 -1.04 -3.41
CA VAL A 55 -4.90 -1.44 -3.10
C VAL A 55 -4.53 -0.91 -1.72
N ASP A 56 -4.82 -1.71 -0.70
CA ASP A 56 -4.39 -1.46 0.66
C ASP A 56 -2.98 -2.00 0.90
N GLY A 57 -2.17 -1.26 1.65
CA GLY A 57 -0.80 -1.63 1.91
C GLY A 57 -0.15 -0.81 3.01
N TYR A 58 1.01 -1.28 3.45
CA TYR A 58 1.79 -0.67 4.51
C TYR A 58 2.24 0.76 4.16
N VAL A 59 2.39 1.63 5.17
CA VAL A 59 2.78 3.04 5.00
C VAL A 59 4.13 3.23 4.29
N GLY A 60 5.02 2.22 4.38
CA GLY A 60 6.30 2.21 3.68
C GLY A 60 6.22 1.91 2.18
N VAL A 61 5.05 1.55 1.66
CA VAL A 61 4.84 1.32 0.22
C VAL A 61 4.91 2.66 -0.51
N ARG A 62 5.64 2.66 -1.63
CA ARG A 62 5.76 3.81 -2.52
C ARG A 62 4.55 3.89 -3.45
N PHE A 63 3.41 4.25 -2.88
CA PHE A 63 2.14 4.39 -3.62
C PHE A 63 2.22 5.39 -4.77
N ASP A 64 3.06 6.42 -4.66
CA ASP A 64 3.37 7.35 -5.74
C ASP A 64 3.97 6.64 -6.96
N ARG A 65 5.01 5.81 -6.74
CA ARG A 65 5.64 5.02 -7.80
C ARG A 65 4.73 3.91 -8.30
N PHE A 66 4.00 3.27 -7.40
CA PHE A 66 3.02 2.25 -7.77
C PHE A 66 1.97 2.82 -8.73
N ALA A 67 1.36 3.96 -8.40
CA ALA A 67 0.34 4.60 -9.22
C ALA A 67 0.90 5.06 -10.58
N GLU A 68 2.10 5.65 -10.60
CA GLU A 68 2.80 6.03 -11.84
C GLU A 68 3.00 4.83 -12.76
N ARG A 69 3.63 3.76 -12.26
CA ARG A 69 4.02 2.60 -13.08
C ARG A 69 2.82 1.74 -13.51
N LEU A 70 1.83 1.56 -12.63
CA LEU A 70 0.59 0.87 -12.98
C LEU A 70 -0.26 1.72 -13.93
N GLY A 71 -0.28 3.05 -13.76
CA GLY A 71 -0.97 3.97 -14.66
C GLY A 71 -0.42 3.94 -16.08
N GLU A 72 0.91 3.92 -16.24
CA GLU A 72 1.57 3.68 -17.54
C GLU A 72 1.11 2.36 -18.17
N ALA A 73 1.12 1.27 -17.40
CA ALA A 73 0.74 -0.05 -17.89
C ALA A 73 -0.75 -0.15 -18.28
N LEU A 74 -1.66 0.47 -17.51
CA LEU A 74 -3.09 0.55 -17.84
C LEU A 74 -3.35 1.40 -19.08
N THR A 75 -2.64 2.53 -19.21
CA THR A 75 -2.73 3.41 -20.40
C THR A 75 -2.26 2.69 -21.65
N ALA A 76 -1.22 1.85 -21.56
CA ALA A 76 -0.75 1.01 -22.67
C ALA A 76 -1.79 -0.04 -23.11
N LEU A 77 -2.75 -0.40 -22.24
CA LEU A 77 -3.92 -1.23 -22.57
C LEU A 77 -5.11 -0.41 -23.09
N GLY A 78 -4.97 0.91 -23.24
CA GLY A 78 -6.02 1.81 -23.71
C GLY A 78 -6.99 2.30 -22.62
N LEU A 79 -6.73 1.97 -21.35
CA LEU A 79 -7.58 2.37 -20.22
C LEU A 79 -7.15 3.72 -19.65
N ARG A 80 -8.10 4.48 -19.10
CA ARG A 80 -7.83 5.70 -18.33
C ARG A 80 -8.27 5.54 -16.87
N PRO A 81 -7.35 5.20 -15.96
CA PRO A 81 -7.69 5.07 -14.55
C PRO A 81 -7.93 6.41 -13.88
N VAL A 82 -8.97 6.47 -13.04
CA VAL A 82 -9.17 7.53 -12.05
C VAL A 82 -8.58 7.05 -10.72
N TRP A 83 -7.68 7.84 -10.16
CA TRP A 83 -6.93 7.50 -8.95
C TRP A 83 -7.48 8.22 -7.73
N TRP A 84 -7.59 7.46 -6.64
CA TRP A 84 -8.00 7.94 -5.33
C TRP A 84 -6.94 7.54 -4.30
N ASP A 85 -6.79 8.35 -3.27
CA ASP A 85 -5.80 8.12 -2.22
C ASP A 85 -6.44 8.19 -0.84
N ALA A 86 -6.35 7.09 -0.09
CA ALA A 86 -6.88 6.98 1.26
C ALA A 86 -6.32 8.06 2.20
N ARG A 87 -5.10 8.56 1.95
CA ARG A 87 -4.48 9.64 2.72
C ARG A 87 -5.34 10.91 2.76
N ALA A 88 -6.16 11.15 1.73
CA ALA A 88 -7.07 12.30 1.71
C ALA A 88 -8.13 12.25 2.83
N ALA A 89 -8.42 11.07 3.36
CA ALA A 89 -9.36 10.86 4.46
C ALA A 89 -8.69 10.72 5.84
N MET A 90 -7.36 10.74 5.92
CA MET A 90 -6.67 10.70 7.22
C MET A 90 -6.95 11.96 8.04
N LYS A 91 -6.98 11.79 9.36
CA LYS A 91 -6.95 12.91 10.30
C LYS A 91 -5.64 13.68 10.14
N SER A 92 -5.64 14.96 10.51
CA SER A 92 -4.41 15.76 10.51
C SER A 92 -3.38 15.20 11.49
N PRO A 93 -2.08 15.46 11.29
CA PRO A 93 -1.03 15.06 12.22
C PRO A 93 -1.35 15.43 13.68
N ASP A 94 -1.71 16.69 13.95
CA ASP A 94 -2.07 17.15 15.30
C ASP A 94 -3.21 16.35 15.95
N ARG A 95 -4.18 15.90 15.15
CA ARG A 95 -5.31 15.09 15.64
C ARG A 95 -4.89 13.65 15.91
N ILE A 96 -3.97 13.11 15.11
CA ILE A 96 -3.38 11.79 15.34
C ILE A 96 -2.49 11.83 16.59
N ASP A 97 -1.67 12.87 16.75
CA ASP A 97 -0.83 13.06 17.93
C ASP A 97 -1.69 13.19 19.19
N ALA A 98 -2.75 14.00 19.15
CA ALA A 98 -3.70 14.10 20.25
C ALA A 98 -4.42 12.77 20.56
N LEU A 99 -4.71 11.96 19.53
CA LEU A 99 -5.31 10.64 19.70
C LEU A 99 -4.33 9.65 20.35
N ALA A 100 -3.05 9.72 19.99
CA ALA A 100 -2.02 8.84 20.51
C ALA A 100 -1.53 9.27 21.91
N ALA A 101 -1.53 10.57 22.21
CA ALA A 101 -0.94 11.16 23.42
C ALA A 101 -1.29 10.46 24.74
N PRO A 102 -2.55 10.06 25.00
CA PRO A 102 -2.91 9.37 26.25
C PRO A 102 -2.16 8.05 26.48
N TYR A 103 -1.64 7.44 25.40
CA TYR A 103 -1.00 6.13 25.41
C TYR A 103 0.53 6.20 25.45
N LEU A 104 1.11 7.40 25.33
CA LEU A 104 2.56 7.59 25.19
C LEU A 104 3.31 7.74 26.52
N GLY A 105 2.62 7.75 27.67
CA GLY A 105 3.26 7.89 28.99
C GLY A 105 3.53 9.34 29.43
N GLY A 106 3.17 10.33 28.62
CA GLY A 106 3.31 11.75 28.94
C GLY A 106 4.77 12.15 29.18
N ASP A 107 5.05 12.69 30.37
CA ASP A 107 6.40 13.12 30.78
C ASP A 107 7.35 11.95 31.10
N ASP A 108 6.84 10.72 31.18
CA ASP A 108 7.65 9.51 31.34
C ASP A 108 7.31 8.46 30.27
N PRO A 109 7.91 8.57 29.07
CA PRO A 109 7.58 7.72 27.91
C PRO A 109 7.83 6.22 28.12
N ILE A 110 8.59 5.84 29.16
CA ILE A 110 8.86 4.44 29.50
C ILE A 110 7.57 3.75 29.98
N PHE A 111 6.61 4.50 30.52
CA PHE A 111 5.33 3.98 31.03
C PHE A 111 4.15 4.16 30.06
N GLY A 112 4.43 4.32 28.76
CA GLY A 112 3.40 4.18 27.74
C GLY A 112 2.73 2.80 27.78
N PHE A 113 1.51 2.71 27.24
CA PHE A 113 0.76 1.46 27.17
C PHE A 113 0.20 1.23 25.78
N ARG A 114 -0.14 -0.03 25.48
CA ARG A 114 -0.69 -0.41 24.18
C ARG A 114 -1.99 0.36 23.94
N ALA A 115 -1.97 1.23 22.93
CA ALA A 115 -3.16 1.95 22.50
C ALA A 115 -4.23 0.94 22.02
N PRO A 116 -5.48 1.00 22.51
CA PRO A 116 -6.59 0.19 22.04
C PRO A 116 -7.22 0.75 20.75
N LEU A 117 -6.43 1.46 19.94
CA LEU A 117 -6.88 2.11 18.71
C LEU A 117 -6.87 1.11 17.54
N ALA A 118 -7.87 1.23 16.68
CA ALA A 118 -7.96 0.56 15.39
C ALA A 118 -7.45 1.48 14.26
N LEU A 119 -7.12 0.90 13.11
CA LEU A 119 -6.67 1.68 11.95
C LEU A 119 -7.71 2.74 11.53
N ALA A 120 -9.00 2.43 11.65
CA ALA A 120 -10.09 3.36 11.35
C ALA A 120 -10.08 4.63 12.22
N ASP A 121 -9.55 4.56 13.45
CA ASP A 121 -9.49 5.72 14.35
C ASP A 121 -8.57 6.83 13.83
N PHE A 122 -7.68 6.53 12.90
CA PHE A 122 -6.78 7.50 12.26
C PHE A 122 -7.42 8.24 11.08
N PHE A 123 -8.67 7.91 10.73
CA PHE A 123 -9.38 8.48 9.59
C PHE A 123 -10.59 9.30 10.03
N ASP A 124 -10.94 10.28 9.19
CA ASP A 124 -12.23 10.96 9.26
C ASP A 124 -13.27 10.11 8.52
N ALA A 125 -14.26 9.61 9.24
CA ALA A 125 -15.29 8.73 8.69
C ALA A 125 -16.10 9.40 7.56
N GLY A 126 -16.36 10.71 7.67
CA GLY A 126 -17.09 11.47 6.66
C GLY A 126 -16.26 11.65 5.38
N ARG A 127 -14.94 11.83 5.49
CA ARG A 127 -14.04 11.87 4.33
C ARG A 127 -13.86 10.50 3.71
N LEU A 128 -13.76 9.42 4.51
CA LEU A 128 -13.72 8.05 3.99
C LEU A 128 -14.95 7.74 3.15
N ALA A 129 -16.15 8.06 3.65
CA ALA A 129 -17.40 7.84 2.92
C ALA A 129 -17.53 8.66 1.62
N ARG A 130 -16.70 9.70 1.45
CA ARG A 130 -16.65 10.53 0.24
C ARG A 130 -15.59 10.07 -0.77
N LEU A 131 -14.71 9.15 -0.40
CA LEU A 131 -13.88 8.43 -1.38
C LEU A 131 -14.81 7.46 -2.11
N ALA A 132 -15.55 7.97 -3.10
CA ALA A 132 -16.52 7.21 -3.86
C ALA A 132 -16.04 7.08 -5.31
N PRO A 133 -16.15 5.89 -5.94
CA PRO A 133 -15.75 5.71 -7.33
C PRO A 133 -16.49 6.68 -8.26
N ASP A 134 -15.80 7.24 -9.25
CA ASP A 134 -16.43 8.01 -10.32
C ASP A 134 -17.19 7.04 -11.26
N PRO A 135 -18.52 7.16 -11.38
CA PRO A 135 -19.33 6.25 -12.20
C PRO A 135 -19.05 6.38 -13.70
N ALA A 136 -18.46 7.49 -14.16
CA ALA A 136 -18.06 7.72 -15.53
C ALA A 136 -16.68 7.13 -15.86
N ALA A 137 -15.88 6.75 -14.86
CA ALA A 137 -14.57 6.18 -15.10
C ALA A 137 -14.66 4.75 -15.65
N GLU A 138 -13.72 4.44 -16.54
CA GLU A 138 -13.50 3.08 -17.05
C GLU A 138 -13.02 2.16 -15.92
N ILE A 139 -12.10 2.67 -15.09
CA ILE A 139 -11.59 2.02 -13.89
C ILE A 139 -11.26 3.06 -12.82
N ASN A 140 -11.69 2.79 -11.59
CA ASN A 140 -11.34 3.54 -10.39
C ASN A 140 -10.33 2.73 -9.57
N ILE A 141 -9.27 3.37 -9.10
CA ILE A 141 -8.26 2.72 -8.27
C ILE A 141 -8.05 3.54 -7.00
N LEU A 142 -8.43 2.99 -5.86
CA LEU A 142 -8.15 3.53 -4.54
C LEU A 142 -6.87 2.89 -4.01
N ILE A 143 -5.90 3.70 -3.65
CA ILE A 143 -4.64 3.25 -3.06
C ILE A 143 -4.42 3.87 -1.69
N GLY A 144 -3.54 3.23 -0.90
CA GLY A 144 -3.02 3.80 0.33
C GLY A 144 -3.24 2.90 1.53
N THR A 145 -2.56 3.21 2.62
CA THR A 145 -2.77 2.54 3.90
C THR A 145 -4.19 2.77 4.38
N GLY A 146 -4.90 1.69 4.71
CA GLY A 146 -6.29 1.76 5.14
C GLY A 146 -7.28 2.02 4.00
N ALA A 147 -6.86 1.88 2.74
CA ALA A 147 -7.76 1.98 1.59
C ALA A 147 -8.97 1.03 1.68
N ALA A 148 -8.82 -0.15 2.28
CA ALA A 148 -9.93 -1.08 2.48
C ALA A 148 -11.05 -0.52 3.38
N LEU A 149 -10.76 0.49 4.21
CA LEU A 149 -11.74 1.14 5.08
C LEU A 149 -12.76 1.99 4.30
N ALA A 150 -12.50 2.32 3.04
CA ALA A 150 -13.46 3.05 2.20
C ALA A 150 -14.64 2.18 1.74
N GLY A 151 -14.56 0.85 1.92
CA GLY A 151 -15.67 -0.06 1.65
C GLY A 151 -16.08 -0.12 0.17
N TRP A 152 -15.12 0.00 -0.74
CA TRP A 152 -15.35 -0.26 -2.17
C TRP A 152 -15.59 -1.75 -2.40
N GLU A 153 -16.40 -2.06 -3.42
CA GLU A 153 -16.76 -3.43 -3.83
C GLU A 153 -15.65 -4.14 -4.63
#